data_AF-A0A1M6DDW9-F1
#
_entry.id   AF-A0A1M6DDW9-F1
#
_cell.length_a   1.000
_cell.length_b   1.000
_cell.length_c   1.000
_cell.angle_alpha   90.00
_cell.angle_beta   90.00
_cell.angle_gamma   90.00
#
_symmetry.space_group_name_H-M   'P 1'
#
loop_
_entity.id
_entity.type
_entity.pdbx_description
1 polymer ?
#
loop_
_entity_poly.entity_id
_entity_poly.type
_entity_poly.pdbx_seq_one_letter_code
_entity_poly.pdbx_strand_id
1 'polypeptide(L)'
;MMIEDMSLIDILASWRYEELYFSKELQHTYKIDFEPYNPFWSNTPWTVALENQKVLVVHPFAETIQKQYLRKELIHKDSRILPTFNLQTIQAIQTIGNRIDSRFNTWFDALEFMKSEIDKRDYDICLLGCGAYGLPLAAHIKRSGKKAVHMGGSLQLLFGIRGARWEDNHYNATYNYAQLMNEYWVKPSEAETPEKAQQIEAGCYW
;
A
#
# COMPACT_ATOMS: atom_id res chain seq x y z
N MET A 1 6.19 20.39 3.17
CA MET A 1 5.77 18.97 3.29
C MET A 1 6.13 18.15 2.06
N MET A 2 5.31 18.04 1.00
CA MET A 2 5.57 17.07 -0.08
C MET A 2 6.92 17.23 -0.80
N ILE A 3 7.30 18.46 -1.16
CA ILE A 3 8.61 18.76 -1.78
C ILE A 3 9.77 18.35 -0.86
N GLU A 4 9.64 18.60 0.45
CA GLU A 4 10.67 18.22 1.43
C GLU A 4 10.72 16.70 1.61
N ASP A 5 9.55 16.05 1.68
CA ASP A 5 9.40 14.60 1.83
C ASP A 5 9.97 13.84 0.61
N MET A 6 9.93 14.41 -0.60
CA MET A 6 10.51 13.79 -1.80
C MET A 6 12.01 13.53 -1.67
N SER A 7 12.75 14.41 -0.98
CA SER A 7 14.20 14.22 -0.78
C SER A 7 14.55 13.01 0.08
N LEU A 8 13.55 12.41 0.75
CA LEU A 8 13.71 11.20 1.55
C LEU A 8 13.43 9.92 0.76
N ILE A 9 13.13 9.98 -0.54
CA ILE A 9 12.86 8.79 -1.35
C ILE A 9 14.18 8.15 -1.79
N ASP A 10 14.48 6.94 -1.29
CA ASP A 10 15.66 6.16 -1.72
C ASP A 10 15.42 5.51 -3.09
N ILE A 11 14.24 4.93 -3.29
CA ILE A 11 13.84 4.22 -4.51
C ILE A 11 12.46 4.71 -4.95
N LEU A 12 12.31 5.05 -6.22
CA LEU A 12 11.03 5.44 -6.82
C LEU A 12 10.66 4.49 -7.95
N ALA A 13 9.53 3.79 -7.78
CA ALA A 13 8.84 3.07 -8.83
C ALA A 13 8.19 4.09 -9.78
N SER A 14 8.92 4.44 -10.84
CA SER A 14 8.64 5.55 -11.75
C SER A 14 7.74 5.10 -12.90
N TRP A 15 6.70 5.89 -13.19
CA TRP A 15 5.80 5.65 -14.32
C TRP A 15 5.13 6.92 -14.84
N ARG A 16 5.42 8.08 -14.23
CA ARG A 16 4.81 9.37 -14.56
C ARG A 16 5.85 10.31 -15.15
N TYR A 17 5.56 10.88 -16.30
CA TYR A 17 6.41 11.89 -16.94
C TYR A 17 6.56 13.15 -16.05
N GLU A 18 5.55 13.46 -15.26
CA GLU A 18 5.52 14.63 -14.36
C GLU A 18 6.62 14.62 -13.29
N GLU A 19 7.23 13.46 -13.02
CA GLU A 19 8.37 13.35 -12.10
C GLU A 19 9.58 14.17 -12.56
N LEU A 20 9.66 14.54 -13.85
CA LEU A 20 10.72 15.40 -14.39
C LEU A 20 10.71 16.81 -13.77
N TYR A 21 9.54 17.31 -13.38
CA TYR A 21 9.39 18.61 -12.72
C TYR A 21 10.05 18.66 -11.34
N PHE A 22 10.33 17.49 -10.74
CA PHE A 22 10.95 17.32 -9.43
C PHE A 22 12.36 16.71 -9.52
N SER A 23 13.03 16.87 -10.66
CA SER A 23 14.37 16.29 -10.90
C SER A 23 15.41 16.72 -9.87
N LYS A 24 15.29 17.93 -9.32
CA LYS A 24 16.16 18.45 -8.26
C LYS A 24 15.90 17.73 -6.93
N GLU A 25 14.64 17.60 -6.54
CA GLU A 25 14.23 16.95 -5.29
C GLU A 25 14.51 15.44 -5.30
N LEU A 26 14.40 14.82 -6.47
CA LEU A 26 14.60 13.38 -6.70
C LEU A 26 16.01 13.02 -7.18
N GLN A 27 16.97 13.96 -7.14
CA GLN A 27 18.31 13.76 -7.73
C GLN A 27 19.11 12.60 -7.11
N HIS A 28 18.78 12.22 -5.87
CA HIS A 28 19.43 11.11 -5.16
C HIS A 28 18.64 9.81 -5.21
N THR A 29 17.46 9.82 -5.81
CA THR A 29 16.54 8.69 -5.84
C THR A 29 16.91 7.71 -6.95
N TYR A 30 17.01 6.43 -6.62
CA TYR A 30 17.16 5.37 -7.61
C TYR A 30 15.80 5.05 -8.24
N LYS A 31 15.66 5.26 -9.56
CA LYS A 31 14.40 5.00 -10.26
C LYS A 31 14.36 3.58 -10.80
N ILE A 32 13.23 2.91 -10.60
CA ILE A 32 12.93 1.58 -11.13
C ILE A 32 11.61 1.60 -11.88
N ASP A 33 11.38 0.63 -12.76
CA ASP A 33 10.09 0.45 -13.43
C ASP A 33 9.00 0.07 -12.42
N PHE A 34 7.82 0.64 -12.60
CA PHE A 34 6.71 0.46 -11.66
C PHE A 34 6.18 -0.98 -11.59
N GLU A 35 5.99 -1.65 -12.72
CA GLU A 35 5.36 -2.97 -12.72
C GLU A 35 6.25 -4.06 -12.09
N PRO A 36 7.56 -4.17 -12.40
CA PRO A 36 8.46 -5.13 -11.75
C PRO A 36 8.67 -4.91 -10.24
N TYR A 37 8.33 -3.74 -9.71
CA TYR A 37 8.32 -3.47 -8.26
C TYR A 37 7.24 -4.26 -7.53
N ASN A 38 6.11 -4.57 -8.19
CA ASN A 38 5.11 -5.45 -7.60
C ASN A 38 5.69 -6.87 -7.45
N PRO A 39 5.61 -7.50 -6.27
CA PRO A 39 6.32 -8.74 -5.97
C PRO A 39 5.82 -9.94 -6.79
N PHE A 40 4.69 -9.83 -7.47
CA PHE A 40 4.06 -10.91 -8.22
C PHE A 40 4.80 -11.28 -9.51
N TRP A 41 5.63 -10.35 -10.03
CA TRP A 41 6.20 -10.44 -11.37
C TRP A 41 7.72 -10.63 -11.38
N SER A 42 8.32 -10.99 -10.24
CA SER A 42 9.76 -11.24 -10.13
C SER A 42 10.05 -12.68 -9.71
N ASN A 43 11.19 -13.22 -10.18
CA ASN A 43 11.64 -14.57 -9.81
C ASN A 43 11.93 -14.70 -8.30
N THR A 44 12.41 -13.60 -7.71
CA THR A 44 12.64 -13.44 -6.28
C THR A 44 11.88 -12.19 -5.84
N PRO A 45 10.70 -12.34 -5.21
CA PRO A 45 9.95 -11.20 -4.70
C PRO A 45 10.73 -10.51 -3.59
N TRP A 46 10.80 -9.18 -3.60
CA TRP A 46 11.51 -8.44 -2.54
C TRP A 46 10.89 -8.67 -1.15
N THR A 47 9.62 -9.09 -1.10
CA THR A 47 8.89 -9.39 0.13
C THR A 47 9.51 -10.54 0.93
N VAL A 48 10.39 -11.37 0.35
CA VAL A 48 11.20 -12.33 1.12
C VAL A 48 11.98 -11.66 2.25
N ALA A 49 12.39 -10.40 2.08
CA ALA A 49 13.07 -9.63 3.11
C ALA A 49 12.18 -9.27 4.31
N LEU A 50 10.85 -9.47 4.22
CA LEU A 50 9.92 -9.29 5.32
C LEU A 50 9.89 -10.49 6.27
N GLU A 51 10.44 -11.64 5.87
CA GLU A 51 10.40 -12.85 6.69
C GLU A 51 10.99 -12.60 8.09
N ASN A 52 10.25 -13.02 9.11
CA ASN A 52 10.56 -12.83 10.54
C ASN A 52 10.70 -11.37 11.01
N GLN A 53 10.34 -10.37 10.20
CA GLN A 53 10.32 -8.96 10.61
C GLN A 53 9.07 -8.60 11.41
N LYS A 54 9.11 -7.50 12.17
CA LYS A 54 7.91 -6.82 12.65
C LYS A 54 7.41 -5.87 11.56
N VAL A 55 6.29 -6.20 10.95
CA VAL A 55 5.73 -5.49 9.80
C VAL A 55 4.47 -4.76 10.22
N LEU A 56 4.48 -3.43 10.09
CA LEU A 56 3.29 -2.60 10.27
C LEU A 56 2.64 -2.32 8.92
N VAL A 57 1.36 -2.63 8.76
CA VAL A 57 0.61 -2.33 7.53
C VAL A 57 -0.39 -1.22 7.79
N VAL A 58 -0.29 -0.11 7.06
CA VAL A 58 -1.26 0.99 7.10
C VAL A 58 -2.09 0.96 5.82
N HIS A 59 -3.33 0.50 5.96
CA HIS A 59 -4.23 0.25 4.83
C HIS A 59 -5.69 0.45 5.25
N PRO A 60 -6.59 0.91 4.36
CA PRO A 60 -8.01 0.99 4.66
C PRO A 60 -8.66 -0.34 5.03
N PHE A 61 -8.10 -1.45 4.50
CA PHE A 61 -8.61 -2.82 4.65
C PHE A 61 -7.90 -3.59 5.78
N ALA A 62 -7.59 -2.90 6.88
CA ALA A 62 -6.79 -3.44 7.98
C ALA A 62 -7.36 -4.71 8.61
N GLU A 63 -8.68 -4.84 8.73
CA GLU A 63 -9.34 -6.02 9.29
C GLU A 63 -9.30 -7.18 8.30
N THR A 64 -9.61 -6.92 7.02
CA THR A 64 -9.52 -7.96 5.97
C THR A 64 -8.09 -8.47 5.81
N ILE A 65 -7.09 -7.60 5.90
CA ILE A 65 -5.66 -7.97 5.87
C ILE A 65 -5.32 -8.91 7.02
N GLN A 66 -5.73 -8.61 8.26
CA GLN A 66 -5.49 -9.50 9.41
C GLN A 66 -6.11 -10.87 9.17
N LYS A 67 -7.37 -10.93 8.72
CA LYS A 67 -8.08 -12.19 8.45
C LYS A 67 -7.41 -13.01 7.35
N GLN A 68 -6.98 -12.38 6.25
CA GLN A 68 -6.32 -13.08 5.16
C GLN A 68 -4.93 -13.56 5.54
N TYR A 69 -4.20 -12.80 6.34
CA TYR A 69 -2.86 -13.19 6.80
C TYR A 69 -2.86 -14.49 7.62
N LEU A 70 -3.91 -14.73 8.42
CA LEU A 70 -4.11 -16.00 9.14
C LEU A 70 -4.22 -17.23 8.22
N ARG A 71 -4.53 -17.01 6.94
CA ARG A 71 -4.69 -18.05 5.92
C ARG A 71 -3.77 -17.83 4.71
N LYS A 72 -2.64 -17.13 4.91
CA LYS A 72 -1.74 -16.68 3.84
C LYS A 72 -1.26 -17.78 2.88
N GLU A 73 -1.12 -19.01 3.36
CA GLU A 73 -0.69 -20.17 2.56
C GLU A 73 -1.67 -20.52 1.43
N LEU A 74 -2.91 -20.00 1.47
CA LEU A 74 -3.92 -20.20 0.45
C LEU A 74 -3.97 -19.06 -0.58
N ILE A 75 -3.27 -17.96 -0.33
CA ILE A 75 -3.40 -16.73 -1.11
C ILE A 75 -2.56 -16.78 -2.38
N HIS A 76 -1.27 -17.09 -2.26
CA HIS A 76 -0.33 -17.11 -3.36
C HIS A 76 0.22 -18.52 -3.58
N LYS A 77 0.39 -18.91 -4.85
CA LYS A 77 1.07 -20.18 -5.20
C LYS A 77 2.53 -20.18 -4.73
N ASP A 78 3.20 -19.04 -4.83
CA ASP A 78 4.53 -18.82 -4.29
C ASP A 78 4.42 -18.19 -2.89
N SER A 79 4.70 -18.99 -1.86
CA SER A 79 4.65 -18.54 -0.45
C SER A 79 5.66 -17.44 -0.13
N ARG A 80 6.68 -17.24 -0.97
CA ARG A 80 7.67 -16.15 -0.84
C ARG A 80 7.06 -14.78 -1.10
N ILE A 81 5.93 -14.70 -1.80
CA ILE A 81 5.22 -13.43 -2.04
C ILE A 81 4.69 -12.88 -0.72
N LEU A 82 4.07 -13.71 0.12
CA LEU A 82 3.56 -13.34 1.44
C LEU A 82 4.19 -14.23 2.53
N PRO A 83 5.46 -13.98 2.91
CA PRO A 83 6.15 -14.83 3.87
C PRO A 83 5.63 -14.63 5.30
N THR A 84 6.12 -15.46 6.23
CA THR A 84 5.77 -15.36 7.65
C THR A 84 6.53 -14.23 8.33
N PHE A 85 5.81 -13.33 9.00
CA PHE A 85 6.30 -12.17 9.72
C PHE A 85 5.30 -11.77 10.81
N ASN A 86 5.74 -10.93 11.76
CA ASN A 86 4.86 -10.41 12.81
C ASN A 86 4.04 -9.24 12.25
N LEU A 87 2.77 -9.51 11.91
CA LEU A 87 1.88 -8.52 11.33
C LEU A 87 1.22 -7.66 12.42
N GLN A 88 1.32 -6.34 12.25
CA GLN A 88 0.46 -5.35 12.89
C GLN A 88 -0.26 -4.54 11.81
N THR A 89 -1.48 -4.06 12.10
CA THR A 89 -2.19 -3.17 11.18
C THR A 89 -2.67 -1.89 11.86
N ILE A 90 -2.79 -0.83 11.07
CA ILE A 90 -3.51 0.41 11.37
C ILE A 90 -4.48 0.64 10.22
N GLN A 91 -5.74 0.91 10.56
CA GLN A 91 -6.73 1.29 9.55
C GLN A 91 -6.43 2.71 9.07
N ALA A 92 -6.09 2.83 7.79
CA ALA A 92 -5.83 4.13 7.18
C ALA A 92 -7.12 4.95 7.09
N ILE A 93 -7.03 6.24 7.42
CA ILE A 93 -8.13 7.18 7.22
C ILE A 93 -8.38 7.37 5.72
N GLN A 94 -9.65 7.37 5.31
CA GLN A 94 -10.05 7.57 3.92
C GLN A 94 -10.79 8.90 3.75
N THR A 95 -10.13 9.86 3.11
CA THR A 95 -10.69 11.19 2.77
C THR A 95 -10.84 11.41 1.24
N ILE A 96 -10.69 10.34 0.45
CA ILE A 96 -10.83 10.37 -1.01
C ILE A 96 -12.28 10.65 -1.44
N GLY A 97 -12.46 11.27 -2.60
CA GLY A 97 -13.79 11.49 -3.20
C GLY A 97 -14.66 12.49 -2.42
N ASN A 98 -14.06 13.50 -1.79
CA ASN A 98 -14.72 14.47 -0.90
C ASN A 98 -15.36 13.83 0.34
N ARG A 99 -14.90 12.63 0.75
CA ARG A 99 -15.32 12.01 2.00
C ARG A 99 -14.75 12.80 3.18
N ILE A 100 -15.64 13.22 4.08
CA ILE A 100 -15.26 13.85 5.34
C ILE A 100 -15.30 12.76 6.42
N ASP A 101 -14.19 12.62 7.15
CA ASP A 101 -14.18 11.86 8.40
C ASP A 101 -14.49 12.84 9.53
N SER A 102 -15.64 12.69 10.19
CA SER A 102 -16.13 13.64 11.19
C SER A 102 -15.22 13.78 12.42
N ARG A 103 -14.24 12.88 12.58
CA ARG A 103 -13.23 12.97 13.64
C ARG A 103 -12.16 14.03 13.37
N PHE A 104 -12.05 14.52 12.13
CA PHE A 104 -10.96 15.40 11.70
C PHE A 104 -11.49 16.63 10.97
N ASN A 105 -10.99 17.82 11.32
CA ASN A 105 -11.40 19.05 10.65
C ASN A 105 -10.69 19.21 9.31
N THR A 106 -9.45 18.73 9.23
CA THR A 106 -8.62 18.85 8.04
C THR A 106 -7.97 17.52 7.66
N TRP A 107 -7.52 17.43 6.41
CA TRP A 107 -6.69 16.33 5.94
C TRP A 107 -5.39 16.20 6.78
N PHE A 108 -4.83 17.33 7.23
CA PHE A 108 -3.63 17.34 8.07
C PHE A 108 -3.89 16.76 9.46
N ASP A 109 -5.05 17.01 10.07
CA ASP A 109 -5.41 16.41 11.36
C ASP A 109 -5.45 14.88 11.27
N ALA A 110 -6.01 14.35 10.17
CA ALA A 110 -6.02 12.92 9.90
C ALA A 110 -4.61 12.36 9.65
N LEU A 111 -3.75 13.12 8.96
CA LEU A 111 -2.34 12.76 8.76
C LEU A 111 -1.59 12.69 10.10
N GLU A 112 -1.71 13.71 10.95
CA GLU A 112 -1.04 13.76 12.26
C GLU A 112 -1.57 12.67 13.20
N PHE A 113 -2.87 12.39 13.16
CA PHE A 113 -3.43 11.24 13.88
C PHE A 113 -2.77 9.94 13.44
N MET A 114 -2.67 9.67 12.14
CA MET A 114 -2.03 8.44 11.63
C MET A 114 -0.54 8.38 11.98
N LYS A 115 0.20 9.50 11.92
CA LYS A 115 1.59 9.56 12.41
C LYS A 115 1.67 9.17 13.89
N SER A 116 0.78 9.73 14.72
CA SER A 116 0.75 9.42 16.16
C SER A 116 0.41 7.95 16.43
N GLU A 117 -0.44 7.33 15.62
CA GLU A 117 -0.76 5.89 15.73
C GLU A 117 0.43 5.02 15.32
N ILE A 118 1.18 5.42 14.29
CA ILE A 118 2.42 4.76 13.87
C ILE A 118 3.49 4.83 14.96
N ASP A 119 3.67 6.00 15.59
CA ASP A 119 4.70 6.22 16.62
C ASP A 119 4.48 5.40 17.89
N LYS A 120 3.24 4.92 18.12
CA LYS A 120 2.90 4.03 19.24
C LYS A 120 3.28 2.57 19.00
N ARG A 121 3.71 2.19 17.79
CA ARG A 121 3.97 0.79 17.42
C ARG A 121 5.46 0.49 17.38
N ASP A 122 5.81 -0.72 17.77
CA ASP A 122 7.15 -1.27 17.59
C ASP A 122 7.19 -2.15 16.33
N TYR A 123 7.90 -1.70 15.30
CA TYR A 123 8.04 -2.37 14.01
C TYR A 123 9.40 -2.09 13.37
N ASP A 124 9.80 -2.92 12.41
CA ASP A 124 11.06 -2.76 11.66
C ASP A 124 10.81 -2.08 10.31
N ILE A 125 9.70 -2.48 9.66
CA ILE A 125 9.29 -2.01 8.34
C ILE A 125 7.79 -1.77 8.29
N CYS A 126 7.38 -0.72 7.58
CA CYS A 126 5.99 -0.39 7.37
C CYS A 126 5.61 -0.49 5.89
N LEU A 127 4.51 -1.20 5.58
CA LEU A 127 3.91 -1.26 4.25
C LEU A 127 2.72 -0.30 4.19
N LEU A 128 2.71 0.57 3.18
CA LEU A 128 1.72 1.64 3.05
C LEU A 128 0.89 1.47 1.78
N GLY A 129 -0.43 1.48 1.95
CA GLY A 129 -1.41 1.59 0.87
C GLY A 129 -2.57 2.45 1.34
N CYS A 130 -2.34 3.76 1.38
CA CYS A 130 -3.25 4.73 2.01
C CYS A 130 -3.43 6.00 1.17
N GLY A 131 -3.38 5.86 -0.16
CA GLY A 131 -3.62 6.96 -1.11
C GLY A 131 -2.68 8.14 -0.89
N ALA A 132 -3.24 9.36 -0.88
CA ALA A 132 -2.48 10.60 -0.75
C ALA A 132 -1.68 10.74 0.57
N TYR A 133 -2.00 9.93 1.58
CA TYR A 133 -1.23 9.89 2.83
C TYR A 133 0.09 9.11 2.71
N GLY A 134 0.26 8.29 1.67
CA GLY A 134 1.37 7.34 1.55
C GLY A 134 2.76 7.99 1.62
N LEU A 135 3.03 9.01 0.80
CA LEU A 135 4.32 9.70 0.79
C LEU A 135 4.65 10.38 2.14
N PRO A 136 3.80 11.25 2.71
CA PRO A 136 4.14 11.94 3.96
C PRO A 136 4.23 10.99 5.16
N LEU A 137 3.47 9.87 5.17
CA LEU A 137 3.64 8.83 6.17
C LEU A 137 4.96 8.07 5.98
N ALA A 138 5.33 7.71 4.75
CA ALA A 138 6.62 7.06 4.46
C ALA A 138 7.80 7.93 4.90
N ALA A 139 7.73 9.23 4.61
CA ALA A 139 8.74 10.21 5.01
C ALA A 139 8.82 10.36 6.54
N HIS A 140 7.68 10.36 7.24
CA HIS A 140 7.63 10.35 8.71
C HIS A 140 8.31 9.10 9.30
N ILE A 141 7.98 7.92 8.79
CA ILE A 141 8.57 6.64 9.20
C ILE A 141 10.08 6.63 8.96
N LYS A 142 10.54 7.16 7.82
CA LYS A 142 11.98 7.25 7.55
C LYS A 142 12.69 8.21 8.51
N ARG A 143 12.09 9.36 8.84
CA ARG A 143 12.64 10.30 9.82
C ARG A 143 12.79 9.69 11.21
N SER A 144 11.92 8.76 11.60
CA SER A 144 12.03 8.02 12.88
C SER A 144 13.05 6.86 12.84
N GLY A 145 13.80 6.71 11.74
CA GLY A 145 14.83 5.68 11.59
C GLY A 145 14.30 4.29 11.21
N LYS A 146 13.02 4.20 10.82
CA LYS A 146 12.38 2.96 10.38
C LYS A 146 12.30 2.90 8.85
N LYS A 147 11.97 1.73 8.30
CA LYS A 147 11.83 1.53 6.85
C LYS A 147 10.36 1.64 6.43
N ALA A 148 10.08 2.25 5.29
CA ALA A 148 8.75 2.32 4.71
C ALA A 148 8.77 1.86 3.24
N VAL A 149 7.74 1.12 2.85
CA VAL A 149 7.49 0.71 1.46
C VAL A 149 6.08 1.14 1.09
N HIS A 150 5.98 2.14 0.21
CA HIS A 150 4.70 2.61 -0.30
C HIS A 150 4.36 1.86 -1.59
N MET A 151 3.40 0.94 -1.51
CA MET A 151 2.91 0.16 -2.65
C MET A 151 1.65 0.77 -3.27
N GLY A 152 1.00 1.70 -2.59
CA GLY A 152 -0.27 2.26 -3.03
C GLY A 152 -1.34 1.17 -3.08
N GLY A 153 -2.14 1.18 -4.15
CA GLY A 153 -3.31 0.31 -4.27
C GLY A 153 -2.99 -1.17 -4.44
N SER A 154 -1.83 -1.55 -4.98
CA SER A 154 -1.50 -2.97 -5.18
C SER A 154 -1.17 -3.71 -3.89
N LEU A 155 -0.98 -2.98 -2.77
CA LEU A 155 -0.73 -3.60 -1.45
C LEU A 155 -1.85 -4.57 -1.05
N GLN A 156 -3.09 -4.29 -1.43
CA GLN A 156 -4.22 -5.17 -1.11
C GLN A 156 -4.07 -6.58 -1.73
N LEU A 157 -3.43 -6.67 -2.90
CA LEU A 157 -3.22 -7.93 -3.61
C LEU A 157 -2.21 -8.82 -2.91
N LEU A 158 -1.27 -8.22 -2.17
CA LEU A 158 -0.33 -8.96 -1.34
C LEU A 158 -1.07 -9.86 -0.33
N PHE A 159 -2.24 -9.41 0.13
CA PHE A 159 -3.08 -10.13 1.09
C PHE A 159 -4.29 -10.82 0.44
N GLY A 160 -4.33 -10.96 -0.89
CA GLY A 160 -5.41 -11.66 -1.59
C GLY A 160 -6.72 -10.89 -1.63
N ILE A 161 -6.68 -9.56 -1.54
CA ILE A 161 -7.88 -8.72 -1.54
C ILE A 161 -8.12 -8.18 -2.95
N ARG A 162 -9.26 -8.55 -3.53
CA ARG A 162 -9.69 -8.19 -4.88
C ARG A 162 -10.19 -6.75 -4.94
N GLY A 163 -10.21 -6.21 -6.16
CA GLY A 163 -10.83 -4.92 -6.48
C GLY A 163 -11.08 -4.83 -7.98
N ALA A 164 -12.09 -4.07 -8.41
CA ALA A 164 -12.57 -4.07 -9.79
C ALA A 164 -11.47 -3.84 -10.84
N ARG A 165 -10.46 -3.01 -10.54
CA ARG A 165 -9.29 -2.79 -11.42
C ARG A 165 -8.51 -4.07 -11.68
N TRP A 166 -8.25 -4.81 -10.61
CA TRP A 166 -7.36 -5.97 -10.65
C TRP A 166 -8.05 -7.20 -11.24
N GLU A 167 -9.39 -7.20 -11.21
CA GLU A 167 -10.25 -8.22 -11.82
C GLU A 167 -10.33 -8.06 -13.34
N ASP A 168 -10.02 -6.88 -13.88
CA ASP A 168 -9.97 -6.64 -15.33
C ASP A 168 -8.69 -7.22 -15.93
N ASN A 169 -8.84 -8.26 -16.75
CA ASN A 169 -7.76 -8.91 -17.47
C ASN A 169 -7.13 -8.04 -18.58
N HIS A 170 -7.71 -6.87 -18.89
CA HIS A 170 -7.16 -5.88 -19.82
C HIS A 170 -6.52 -4.68 -19.11
N TYR A 171 -6.48 -4.66 -17.76
CA TYR A 171 -5.93 -3.53 -17.00
C TYR A 171 -4.47 -3.22 -17.37
N ASN A 172 -3.66 -4.25 -17.58
CA ASN A 172 -2.27 -4.11 -18.03
C ASN A 172 -1.98 -5.13 -19.15
N ALA A 173 -1.39 -4.65 -20.24
CA ALA A 173 -1.13 -5.46 -21.44
C ALA A 173 -0.08 -6.57 -21.23
N THR A 174 0.79 -6.41 -20.23
CA THR A 174 1.92 -7.32 -19.95
C THR A 174 1.68 -8.12 -18.66
N TYR A 175 1.15 -7.48 -17.63
CA TYR A 175 1.05 -8.01 -16.27
C TYR A 175 -0.40 -8.29 -15.89
N ASN A 176 -0.86 -9.53 -16.07
CA ASN A 176 -2.25 -9.89 -15.87
C ASN A 176 -2.56 -10.18 -14.39
N TYR A 177 -2.90 -9.15 -13.62
CA TYR A 177 -3.26 -9.26 -12.20
C TYR A 177 -4.44 -10.20 -11.92
N ALA A 178 -5.40 -10.33 -12.85
CA ALA A 178 -6.54 -11.22 -12.67
C ALA A 178 -6.12 -12.71 -12.59
N GLN A 179 -4.99 -13.08 -13.23
CA GLN A 179 -4.45 -14.45 -13.17
C GLN A 179 -3.83 -14.82 -11.82
N LEU A 180 -3.56 -13.84 -10.95
CA LEU A 180 -3.05 -14.08 -9.61
C LEU A 180 -4.14 -14.62 -8.67
N MET A 181 -5.40 -14.35 -8.99
CA MET A 181 -6.54 -14.63 -8.11
C MET A 181 -6.91 -16.10 -8.09
N ASN A 182 -7.38 -16.58 -6.93
CA ASN A 182 -7.95 -17.93 -6.74
C ASN A 182 -9.22 -17.87 -5.87
N GLU A 183 -9.84 -19.02 -5.58
CA GLU A 183 -11.09 -19.05 -4.79
C GLU A 183 -10.99 -18.53 -3.34
N TYR A 184 -9.78 -18.38 -2.80
CA TYR A 184 -9.54 -17.90 -1.44
C TYR A 184 -9.34 -16.38 -1.35
N TRP A 185 -9.25 -15.70 -2.48
CA TRP A 185 -9.19 -14.23 -2.52
C TRP A 185 -10.57 -13.62 -2.28
N VAL A 186 -10.62 -12.59 -1.45
CA VAL A 186 -11.87 -11.96 -1.02
C VAL A 186 -12.00 -10.53 -1.53
N LYS A 187 -13.21 -9.98 -1.55
CA LYS A 187 -13.41 -8.52 -1.61
C LYS A 187 -13.27 -7.93 -0.20
N PRO A 188 -12.90 -6.64 -0.06
CA PRO A 188 -12.89 -5.98 1.24
C PRO A 188 -14.26 -6.08 1.91
N SER A 189 -14.28 -6.03 3.25
CA SER A 189 -15.53 -6.08 4.01
C SER A 189 -16.43 -4.88 3.71
N GLU A 190 -17.74 -5.00 3.97
CA GLU A 190 -18.69 -3.89 3.81
C GLU A 190 -18.29 -2.68 4.68
N ALA A 191 -17.83 -2.92 5.91
CA ALA A 191 -17.36 -1.87 6.82
C ALA A 191 -16.12 -1.12 6.30
N GLU A 192 -15.32 -1.77 5.46
CA GLU A 192 -14.12 -1.21 4.83
C GLU A 192 -14.40 -0.68 3.40
N THR A 193 -15.64 -0.81 2.93
CA THR A 193 -16.10 -0.35 1.62
C THR A 193 -16.90 0.95 1.77
N PRO A 194 -16.41 2.09 1.25
CA PRO A 194 -17.19 3.34 1.26
C PRO A 194 -18.49 3.20 0.48
N GLU A 195 -19.59 3.78 0.97
CA GLU A 195 -20.90 3.77 0.27
C GLU A 195 -20.82 4.29 -1.17
N LYS A 196 -19.93 5.24 -1.43
CA LYS A 196 -19.70 5.84 -2.75
C LYS A 196 -18.49 5.27 -3.48
N ALA A 197 -18.05 4.04 -3.14
CA ALA A 197 -16.90 3.39 -3.77
C ALA A 197 -16.98 3.38 -5.31
N GLN A 198 -18.17 3.14 -5.87
CA GLN A 198 -18.41 3.15 -7.32
C GLN A 198 -18.14 4.50 -8.00
N GLN A 199 -18.19 5.61 -7.25
CA GLN A 199 -17.87 6.95 -7.75
C GLN A 199 -16.35 7.23 -7.75
N ILE A 200 -15.58 6.40 -7.05
CA ILE A 200 -14.12 6.49 -6.98
C ILE A 200 -13.56 5.50 -8.01
N GLU A 201 -13.29 6.01 -9.21
CA GLU A 201 -12.67 5.23 -10.30
C GLU A 201 -13.38 3.89 -10.57
N ALA A 202 -14.73 3.91 -10.62
CA ALA A 202 -15.56 2.72 -10.83
C ALA A 202 -15.35 1.61 -9.79
N GLY A 203 -15.01 1.98 -8.54
CA GLY A 203 -14.76 1.02 -7.47
C GLY A 203 -13.44 0.29 -7.63
N CYS A 204 -12.41 0.90 -8.25
CA CYS A 204 -11.17 0.21 -8.62
C CYS A 204 -10.50 -0.64 -7.52
N TYR A 205 -10.60 -0.25 -6.25
CA TYR A 205 -10.03 -0.96 -5.10
C TYR A 205 -10.99 -1.94 -4.41
N TRP A 206 -12.27 -1.97 -4.81
CA TRP A 206 -13.37 -2.73 -4.19
C TRP A 206 -14.00 -3.73 -5.18
#